data_AF-A0A1F5LNP5-F1
#
_entry.id   AF-A0A1F5LNP5-F1
#
_cell.length_a   1.000
_cell.length_b   1.000
_cell.length_c   1.000
_cell.angle_alpha   90.00
_cell.angle_beta   90.00
_cell.angle_gamma   90.00
#
_symmetry.space_group_name_H-M   'P 1'
#
loop_
_entity.id
_entity.type
_entity.pdbx_description
1 polymer ?
#
loop_
_entity_poly.entity_id
_entity_poly.type
_entity_poly.pdbx_seq_one_letter_code
_entity_poly.pdbx_strand_id
1 'polypeptide(L)'
;MTSESEAAFAYHEPSIETVLNYTGLLLILNIANTCLDKLLYCGLIGQLFIGIIWGTPGAQWLDQETERVIQQIGYLGLILLIYEGGLSTSIESLKANILLSTAVALTGIGVPMVLSFILKELVSATSLQAFAAGAALSATSLGTTFTILSTTQLTTTRLGTVTTSAAMIDDVVSLVMVQIISNLGGSAASFSAVTVIRPVFVSLGFAVGLLLLCAFCLRPVLKKVVDHKSKLPDYVGTAQFAFLAHICVLVGIVAGATYAGTSSLFAAYLAGVIVSWFDGLVTQSKPSVVASQPETFHLATASPLEQTCSHQDATRDAVNQLSQTTEPSGTQATQENDPSHDGTPTGEFIYNKYYKEPTNRILLPLFFVSPLSPSTGRNN
;
A
#
# COMPACT_ATOMS: atom_id res chain seq x y z
N MET A 1 -34.76 -28.36 25.97
CA MET A 1 -33.87 -28.84 24.90
C MET A 1 -32.49 -28.29 25.24
N THR A 2 -31.64 -29.15 25.76
CA THR A 2 -30.29 -28.83 26.22
C THR A 2 -29.40 -28.56 25.03
N SER A 3 -28.85 -27.34 24.93
CA SER A 3 -27.74 -27.04 24.04
C SER A 3 -26.56 -27.91 24.49
N GLU A 4 -26.28 -28.98 23.76
CA GLU A 4 -24.99 -29.66 23.89
C GLU A 4 -23.91 -28.65 23.54
N SER A 5 -23.05 -28.36 24.51
CA SER A 5 -21.84 -27.57 24.31
C SER A 5 -20.88 -28.42 23.50
N GLU A 6 -20.89 -28.27 22.18
CA GLU A 6 -19.92 -28.89 21.30
C GLU A 6 -18.51 -28.44 21.73
N ALA A 7 -17.73 -29.36 22.33
CA ALA A 7 -16.43 -29.04 22.92
C ALA A 7 -15.34 -28.75 21.86
N ALA A 8 -15.60 -29.13 20.60
CA ALA A 8 -14.73 -28.90 19.46
C ALA A 8 -15.55 -28.97 18.15
N PHE A 9 -15.05 -28.30 17.11
CA PHE A 9 -15.60 -28.37 15.77
C PHE A 9 -15.38 -29.77 15.19
N ALA A 10 -16.45 -30.53 14.96
CA ALA A 10 -16.36 -31.88 14.41
C ALA A 10 -15.85 -31.84 12.96
N TYR A 11 -14.83 -32.65 12.66
CA TYR A 11 -14.34 -32.77 11.29
C TYR A 11 -15.37 -33.50 10.42
N HIS A 12 -15.80 -32.81 9.36
CA HIS A 12 -16.61 -33.38 8.29
C HIS A 12 -15.87 -33.22 6.97
N GLU A 13 -15.72 -34.33 6.23
CA GLU A 13 -15.12 -34.28 4.90
C GLU A 13 -16.03 -33.48 3.97
N PRO A 14 -15.51 -32.45 3.27
CA PRO A 14 -16.30 -31.66 2.34
C PRO A 14 -16.73 -32.52 1.15
N SER A 15 -17.90 -32.21 0.58
CA SER A 15 -18.36 -32.88 -0.64
C SER A 15 -17.43 -32.57 -1.81
N ILE A 16 -17.37 -33.48 -2.79
CA ILE A 16 -16.57 -33.28 -4.01
C ILE A 16 -17.00 -32.02 -4.78
N GLU A 17 -18.29 -31.66 -4.72
CA GLU A 17 -18.83 -30.44 -5.34
C GLU A 17 -18.22 -29.19 -4.71
N THR A 18 -18.14 -29.13 -3.37
CA THR A 18 -17.52 -28.02 -2.65
C THR A 18 -16.03 -27.89 -3.02
N VAL A 19 -15.31 -29.02 -3.05
CA VAL A 19 -13.89 -29.04 -3.43
C VAL A 19 -13.70 -28.54 -4.86
N LEU A 20 -14.55 -28.97 -5.80
CA LEU A 20 -14.48 -28.56 -7.19
C LEU A 20 -14.84 -27.09 -7.37
N ASN A 21 -15.83 -26.58 -6.63
CA ASN A 21 -16.22 -25.17 -6.68
C ASN A 21 -15.11 -24.26 -6.18
N TYR A 22 -14.47 -24.61 -5.06
CA TYR A 22 -13.36 -23.83 -4.51
C TYR A 22 -12.11 -23.89 -5.39
N THR A 23 -11.75 -25.10 -5.85
CA THR A 23 -10.59 -25.27 -6.75
C THR A 23 -10.83 -24.55 -8.07
N GLY A 24 -12.04 -24.67 -8.63
CA GLY A 24 -12.46 -24.00 -9.85
C GLY A 24 -12.43 -22.48 -9.72
N LEU A 25 -12.94 -21.95 -8.60
CA LEU A 25 -12.85 -20.53 -8.29
C LEU A 25 -11.39 -20.06 -8.33
N LEU A 26 -10.51 -20.68 -7.53
CA LEU A 26 -9.11 -20.26 -7.43
C LEU A 26 -8.38 -20.36 -8.76
N LEU A 27 -8.61 -21.44 -9.52
CA LEU A 27 -7.97 -21.63 -10.81
C LEU A 27 -8.43 -20.56 -11.82
N ILE A 28 -9.73 -20.35 -11.93
CA ILE A 28 -10.31 -19.43 -12.92
C ILE A 28 -10.02 -17.98 -12.56
N LEU A 29 -10.02 -17.62 -11.28
CA LEU A 29 -9.62 -16.30 -10.82
C LEU A 29 -8.20 -15.96 -11.28
N ASN A 30 -7.28 -16.91 -11.15
CA ASN A 30 -5.89 -16.75 -11.52
C ASN A 30 -5.67 -16.69 -13.04
N ILE A 31 -6.36 -17.57 -13.79
CA ILE A 31 -6.32 -17.55 -15.26
C ILE A 31 -6.90 -16.24 -15.80
N ALA A 32 -8.06 -15.82 -15.29
CA ALA A 32 -8.70 -14.57 -15.67
C ALA A 32 -7.78 -13.38 -15.36
N ASN A 33 -7.21 -13.32 -14.15
CA ASN A 33 -6.26 -12.27 -13.79
C ASN A 33 -5.09 -12.20 -14.77
N THR A 34 -4.43 -13.34 -15.03
CA THR A 34 -3.25 -13.37 -15.93
C THR A 34 -3.61 -12.99 -17.37
N CYS A 35 -4.78 -13.42 -17.85
CA CYS A 35 -5.24 -13.11 -19.21
C CYS A 35 -5.60 -11.63 -19.35
N LEU A 36 -6.41 -11.09 -18.45
CA LEU A 36 -6.84 -9.69 -18.48
C LEU A 36 -5.72 -8.73 -18.15
N ASP A 37 -4.78 -9.10 -17.29
CA ASP A 37 -3.62 -8.26 -16.99
C ASP A 37 -2.72 -8.11 -18.22
N LYS A 38 -2.48 -9.20 -18.95
CA LYS A 38 -1.71 -9.16 -20.21
C LYS A 38 -2.42 -8.42 -21.34
N LEU A 39 -3.74 -8.53 -21.42
CA LEU A 39 -4.50 -7.96 -22.53
C LEU A 39 -4.91 -6.50 -22.30
N LEU A 40 -5.30 -6.16 -21.06
CA LEU A 40 -5.96 -4.90 -20.71
C LEU A 40 -5.30 -4.15 -19.54
N TYR A 41 -4.21 -4.67 -18.94
CA TYR A 41 -3.55 -4.11 -17.76
C TYR A 41 -4.51 -3.87 -16.57
N CYS A 42 -5.57 -4.68 -16.50
CA CYS A 42 -6.65 -4.54 -15.51
C CYS A 42 -7.11 -5.93 -15.07
N GLY A 43 -6.21 -6.74 -14.50
CA GLY A 43 -6.56 -8.09 -14.04
C GLY A 43 -7.69 -8.12 -12.99
N LEU A 44 -7.77 -7.07 -12.16
CA LEU A 44 -8.75 -6.93 -11.07
C LEU A 44 -10.21 -6.94 -11.56
N ILE A 45 -10.51 -6.38 -12.75
CA ILE A 45 -11.88 -6.42 -13.29
C ILE A 45 -12.33 -7.85 -13.60
N GLY A 46 -11.40 -8.69 -14.05
CA GLY A 46 -11.67 -10.10 -14.36
C GLY A 46 -12.05 -10.86 -13.09
N GLN A 47 -11.30 -10.66 -12.02
CA GLN A 47 -11.55 -11.33 -10.74
C GLN A 47 -12.86 -10.88 -10.11
N LEU A 48 -13.20 -9.58 -10.19
CA LEU A 48 -14.50 -9.08 -9.74
C LEU A 48 -15.63 -9.80 -10.50
N PHE A 49 -15.50 -9.92 -11.82
CA PHE A 49 -16.50 -10.56 -12.67
C PHE A 49 -16.66 -12.05 -12.34
N ILE A 50 -15.56 -12.77 -12.17
CA ILE A 50 -15.56 -14.17 -11.74
C ILE A 50 -16.17 -14.31 -10.34
N GLY A 51 -15.87 -13.40 -9.41
CA GLY A 51 -16.48 -13.37 -8.08
C GLY A 51 -18.00 -13.22 -8.13
N ILE A 52 -18.51 -12.33 -9.00
CA ILE A 52 -19.96 -12.15 -9.23
C ILE A 52 -20.58 -13.41 -9.83
N ILE A 53 -19.90 -14.06 -10.78
CA ILE A 53 -20.37 -15.31 -11.42
C ILE A 53 -20.38 -16.46 -10.41
N TRP A 54 -19.37 -16.60 -9.55
CA TRP A 54 -19.29 -17.72 -8.60
C TRP A 54 -20.20 -17.56 -7.38
N GLY A 55 -20.30 -16.32 -6.87
CA GLY A 55 -21.08 -15.99 -5.70
C GLY A 55 -22.50 -15.52 -6.03
N THR A 56 -23.06 -14.72 -5.13
CA THR A 56 -24.39 -14.11 -5.26
C THR A 56 -24.32 -12.74 -5.95
N PRO A 57 -25.14 -12.44 -6.99
CA PRO A 57 -26.33 -13.17 -7.47
C PRO A 57 -26.08 -14.13 -8.66
N GLY A 58 -24.84 -14.53 -8.93
CA GLY A 58 -24.49 -15.40 -10.06
C GLY A 58 -24.92 -16.86 -9.86
N ALA A 59 -23.96 -17.78 -9.95
CA ALA A 59 -24.18 -19.22 -9.88
C ALA A 59 -24.42 -19.72 -8.45
N GLN A 60 -24.10 -18.91 -7.42
CA GLN A 60 -24.26 -19.27 -6.01
C GLN A 60 -23.58 -20.59 -5.63
N TRP A 61 -22.40 -20.84 -6.20
CA TRP A 61 -21.58 -22.02 -5.91
C TRP A 61 -20.80 -21.90 -4.60
N LEU A 62 -20.77 -20.70 -4.02
CA LEU A 62 -20.22 -20.39 -2.72
C LEU A 62 -21.38 -20.24 -1.73
N ASP A 63 -21.28 -20.93 -0.60
CA ASP A 63 -22.21 -20.71 0.50
C ASP A 63 -21.99 -19.33 1.13
N GLN A 64 -23.05 -18.76 1.72
CA GLN A 64 -23.03 -17.43 2.30
C GLN A 64 -22.01 -17.29 3.43
N GLU A 65 -21.72 -18.35 4.18
CA GLU A 65 -20.66 -18.34 5.19
C GLU A 65 -19.27 -18.24 4.54
N THR A 66 -19.06 -18.94 3.42
CA THR A 66 -17.81 -18.88 2.66
C THR A 66 -17.61 -17.50 2.06
N GLU A 67 -18.65 -16.92 1.44
CA GLU A 67 -18.61 -15.55 0.92
C GLU A 67 -18.21 -14.55 2.01
N ARG A 68 -18.78 -14.68 3.21
CA ARG A 68 -18.46 -13.83 4.36
C ARG A 68 -17.00 -13.95 4.79
N VAL A 69 -16.46 -15.17 4.86
CA VAL A 69 -15.05 -15.40 5.21
C VAL A 69 -14.12 -14.82 4.14
N ILE A 70 -14.40 -15.06 2.86
CA ILE A 70 -13.64 -14.49 1.74
C ILE A 70 -13.68 -12.96 1.79
N GLN A 71 -14.85 -12.37 2.05
CA GLN A 71 -15.00 -10.92 2.19
C GLN A 71 -14.16 -10.37 3.36
N GLN A 72 -14.14 -11.04 4.51
CA GLN A 72 -13.35 -10.62 5.67
C GLN A 72 -11.84 -10.69 5.38
N ILE A 73 -11.38 -11.75 4.73
CA ILE A 73 -9.98 -11.90 4.31
C ILE A 73 -9.62 -10.83 3.27
N GLY A 74 -10.50 -10.61 2.28
CA GLY A 74 -10.32 -9.57 1.27
C GLY A 74 -10.26 -8.18 1.88
N TYR A 75 -11.07 -7.91 2.90
CA TYR A 75 -11.05 -6.64 3.63
C TYR A 75 -9.75 -6.43 4.42
N LEU A 76 -9.17 -7.50 4.97
CA LEU A 76 -7.83 -7.43 5.59
C LEU A 76 -6.75 -7.13 4.55
N GLY A 77 -6.79 -7.78 3.38
CA GLY A 77 -5.91 -7.47 2.26
C GLY A 77 -6.03 -6.02 1.80
N LEU A 78 -7.26 -5.50 1.74
CA LEU A 78 -7.54 -4.11 1.43
C LEU A 78 -6.91 -3.13 2.44
N ILE A 79 -6.99 -3.42 3.74
CA ILE A 79 -6.32 -2.62 4.79
C ILE A 79 -4.80 -2.57 4.54
N LEU A 80 -4.17 -3.71 4.24
CA LEU A 80 -2.72 -3.78 4.00
C LEU A 80 -2.31 -3.02 2.73
N LEU A 81 -3.12 -3.09 1.68
CA LEU A 81 -2.89 -2.40 0.42
C LEU A 81 -3.01 -0.87 0.59
N ILE A 82 -3.98 -0.42 1.38
CA ILE A 82 -4.15 1.01 1.68
C ILE A 82 -3.03 1.52 2.59
N TYR A 83 -2.61 0.69 3.55
CA TYR A 83 -1.45 0.99 4.40
C TYR A 83 -0.16 1.16 3.58
N GLU A 84 0.08 0.29 2.59
CA GLU A 84 1.18 0.44 1.62
C GLU A 84 1.12 1.79 0.88
N GLY A 85 -0.08 2.20 0.48
CA GLY A 85 -0.28 3.50 -0.15
C GLY A 85 -0.01 4.68 0.76
N GLY A 86 -0.36 4.56 2.03
CA GLY A 86 0.03 5.53 3.04
C GLY A 86 1.55 5.61 3.20
N LEU A 87 2.24 4.47 3.24
CA LEU A 87 3.72 4.41 3.34
C LEU A 87 4.42 5.09 2.17
N SER A 88 3.88 4.92 0.97
CA SER A 88 4.43 5.47 -0.28
C SER A 88 4.14 6.96 -0.46
N THR A 89 3.27 7.55 0.37
CA THR A 89 2.86 8.94 0.25
C THR A 89 3.70 9.87 1.14
N SER A 90 4.27 10.91 0.56
CA SER A 90 4.95 11.95 1.33
C SER A 90 3.98 13.02 1.84
N ILE A 91 4.16 13.44 3.09
CA ILE A 91 3.39 14.53 3.72
C ILE A 91 3.51 15.84 2.93
N GLU A 92 4.68 16.09 2.35
CA GLU A 92 4.95 17.31 1.57
C GLU A 92 4.12 17.35 0.30
N SER A 93 4.09 16.25 -0.46
CA SER A 93 3.27 16.13 -1.67
C SER A 93 1.78 16.21 -1.35
N LEU A 94 1.33 15.60 -0.24
CA LEU A 94 -0.05 15.68 0.23
C LEU A 94 -0.46 17.14 0.52
N LYS A 95 0.37 17.87 1.28
CA LYS A 95 0.11 19.29 1.61
C LYS A 95 0.12 20.19 0.38
N ALA A 96 1.09 19.99 -0.51
CA ALA A 96 1.23 20.79 -1.72
C ALA A 96 0.02 20.64 -2.68
N ASN A 97 -0.65 19.48 -2.65
CA ASN A 97 -1.75 19.17 -3.56
C ASN A 97 -3.13 19.14 -2.90
N ILE A 98 -3.26 19.56 -1.64
CA ILE A 98 -4.53 19.41 -0.90
C ILE A 98 -5.69 20.18 -1.53
N LEU A 99 -5.45 21.40 -2.03
CA LEU A 99 -6.49 22.20 -2.70
C LEU A 99 -6.98 21.53 -3.98
N LEU A 100 -6.06 20.99 -4.78
CA LEU A 100 -6.40 20.28 -6.00
C LEU A 100 -7.14 18.98 -5.70
N SER A 101 -6.70 18.24 -4.69
CA SER A 101 -7.33 16.98 -4.26
C SER A 101 -8.74 17.22 -3.74
N THR A 102 -8.97 18.28 -2.95
CA THR A 102 -10.30 18.68 -2.50
C THR A 102 -11.20 19.08 -3.66
N ALA A 103 -10.68 19.83 -4.65
CA ALA A 103 -11.46 20.16 -5.84
C ALA A 103 -11.89 18.90 -6.60
N VAL A 104 -10.96 17.95 -6.79
CA VAL A 104 -11.24 16.66 -7.44
C VAL A 104 -12.31 15.88 -6.65
N ALA A 105 -12.16 15.73 -5.34
CA ALA A 105 -13.15 15.08 -4.47
C ALA A 105 -14.53 15.73 -4.57
N LEU A 106 -14.61 17.05 -4.44
CA LEU A 106 -15.87 17.80 -4.54
C LEU A 106 -16.53 17.63 -5.91
N THR A 107 -15.75 17.61 -7.00
CA THR A 107 -16.29 17.33 -8.32
C THR A 107 -16.73 15.87 -8.48
N GLY A 108 -15.96 14.92 -7.94
CA GLY A 108 -16.25 13.48 -7.95
C GLY A 108 -17.51 13.14 -7.15
N ILE A 109 -17.85 13.95 -6.16
CA ILE A 109 -19.11 13.83 -5.40
C ILE A 109 -20.24 14.61 -6.06
N GLY A 110 -19.99 15.88 -6.39
CA GLY A 110 -21.03 16.79 -6.87
C GLY A 110 -21.62 16.37 -8.21
N VAL A 111 -20.79 15.90 -9.15
CA VAL A 111 -21.26 15.53 -10.49
C VAL A 111 -22.18 14.30 -10.46
N PRO A 112 -21.81 13.15 -9.86
CA PRO A 112 -22.72 12.01 -9.75
C PRO A 112 -23.99 12.31 -8.97
N MET A 113 -23.91 13.17 -7.94
CA MET A 113 -25.07 13.59 -7.17
C MET A 113 -26.06 14.39 -8.02
N VAL A 114 -25.58 15.42 -8.72
CA VAL A 114 -26.44 16.22 -9.61
C VAL A 114 -27.03 15.34 -10.71
N LEU A 115 -26.22 14.48 -11.32
CA LEU A 115 -26.67 13.56 -12.37
C LEU A 115 -27.79 12.62 -11.86
N SER A 116 -27.64 12.08 -10.66
CA SER A 116 -28.64 11.20 -10.04
C SER A 116 -29.99 11.91 -9.81
N PHE A 117 -29.96 13.17 -9.35
CA PHE A 117 -31.19 13.95 -9.17
C PHE A 117 -31.85 14.38 -10.49
N ILE A 118 -31.08 14.59 -11.56
CA ILE A 118 -31.62 14.84 -12.90
C ILE A 118 -32.32 13.57 -13.43
N LEU A 119 -31.70 12.41 -13.26
CA LEU A 119 -32.24 11.12 -13.72
C LEU A 119 -33.44 10.63 -12.90
N LYS A 120 -33.65 11.19 -11.70
CA LYS A 120 -34.77 10.85 -10.80
C LYS A 120 -36.12 10.84 -11.51
N GLU A 121 -36.40 11.85 -12.32
CA GLU A 121 -37.69 12.01 -13.00
C GLU A 121 -37.92 10.92 -14.06
N LEU A 122 -36.86 10.44 -14.71
CA LEU A 122 -36.96 9.40 -15.74
C LEU A 122 -37.34 8.04 -15.17
N VAL A 123 -36.93 7.74 -13.93
CA VAL A 123 -37.10 6.42 -13.30
C VAL A 123 -38.22 6.44 -12.23
N SER A 124 -38.91 7.57 -12.07
CA SER A 124 -39.94 7.76 -11.02
C SER A 124 -39.42 7.43 -9.61
N ALA A 125 -38.16 7.75 -9.34
CA ALA A 125 -37.50 7.45 -8.07
C ALA A 125 -37.83 8.48 -6.97
N THR A 126 -37.81 8.06 -5.71
CA THR A 126 -37.92 8.98 -4.57
C THR A 126 -36.65 9.83 -4.42
N SER A 127 -36.73 10.98 -3.76
CA SER A 127 -35.54 11.82 -3.49
C SER A 127 -34.48 11.07 -2.66
N LEU A 128 -34.89 10.16 -1.77
CA LEU A 128 -33.98 9.32 -1.01
C LEU A 128 -33.28 8.28 -1.89
N GLN A 129 -33.99 7.65 -2.82
CA GLN A 129 -33.40 6.71 -3.78
C GLN A 129 -32.43 7.43 -4.72
N ALA A 130 -32.78 8.63 -5.20
CA ALA A 130 -31.86 9.45 -6.02
C ALA A 130 -30.62 9.87 -5.22
N PHE A 131 -30.78 10.28 -3.95
CA PHE A 131 -29.65 10.56 -3.07
C PHE A 131 -28.77 9.32 -2.86
N ALA A 132 -29.37 8.16 -2.58
CA ALA A 132 -28.65 6.91 -2.38
C ALA A 132 -27.90 6.46 -3.65
N ALA A 133 -28.51 6.58 -4.83
CA ALA A 133 -27.86 6.27 -6.10
C ALA A 133 -26.70 7.23 -6.41
N GLY A 134 -26.88 8.53 -6.17
CA GLY A 134 -25.82 9.52 -6.33
C GLY A 134 -24.66 9.27 -5.37
N ALA A 135 -24.96 8.99 -4.10
CA ALA A 135 -23.98 8.64 -3.08
C ALA A 135 -23.18 7.38 -3.45
N ALA A 136 -23.88 6.34 -3.94
CA ALA A 136 -23.25 5.11 -4.41
C ALA A 136 -22.31 5.35 -5.61
N LEU A 137 -22.71 6.21 -6.57
CA LEU A 137 -21.88 6.56 -7.72
C LEU A 137 -20.70 7.47 -7.37
N SER A 138 -20.81 8.28 -6.30
CA SER A 138 -19.72 9.14 -5.82
C SER A 138 -18.68 8.41 -4.96
N ALA A 139 -18.96 7.18 -4.53
CA ALA A 139 -18.05 6.43 -3.67
C ALA A 139 -16.83 5.93 -4.46
N THR A 140 -15.68 6.55 -4.24
CA THR A 140 -14.41 6.17 -4.88
C THR A 140 -13.76 4.98 -4.14
N SER A 141 -13.44 3.90 -4.86
CA SER A 141 -12.77 2.73 -4.27
C SER A 141 -11.26 2.93 -4.17
N LEU A 142 -10.78 3.36 -2.99
CA LEU A 142 -9.34 3.55 -2.72
C LEU A 142 -8.52 2.30 -3.08
N GLY A 143 -8.97 1.11 -2.68
CA GLY A 143 -8.26 -0.14 -2.93
C GLY A 143 -8.00 -0.38 -4.41
N THR A 144 -9.05 -0.26 -5.23
CA THR A 144 -8.93 -0.46 -6.68
C THR A 144 -8.01 0.58 -7.32
N THR A 145 -8.20 1.85 -6.94
CA THR A 145 -7.36 2.95 -7.41
C THR A 145 -5.89 2.72 -7.07
N PHE A 146 -5.60 2.31 -5.84
CA PHE A 146 -4.23 2.09 -5.39
C PHE A 146 -3.59 0.87 -6.06
N THR A 147 -4.33 -0.23 -6.24
CA THR A 147 -3.85 -1.39 -7.01
C THR A 147 -3.43 -0.95 -8.42
N ILE A 148 -4.28 -0.20 -9.13
CA ILE A 148 -3.99 0.24 -10.50
C ILE A 148 -2.80 1.20 -10.53
N LEU A 149 -2.72 2.13 -9.57
CA LEU A 149 -1.59 3.06 -9.48
C LEU A 149 -0.28 2.33 -9.15
N SER A 150 -0.31 1.29 -8.31
CA SER A 150 0.88 0.54 -7.93
C SER A 150 1.37 -0.35 -9.07
N THR A 151 0.46 -1.01 -9.80
CA THR A 151 0.81 -1.83 -10.97
C THR A 151 1.38 -0.99 -12.11
N THR A 152 0.98 0.28 -12.21
CA THR A 152 1.48 1.23 -13.23
C THR A 152 2.64 2.11 -12.74
N GLN A 153 3.12 1.92 -11.51
CA GLN A 153 4.19 2.74 -10.89
C GLN A 153 3.87 4.23 -10.81
N LEU A 154 2.59 4.60 -10.74
CA LEU A 154 2.12 5.98 -10.68
C LEU A 154 1.86 6.50 -9.26
N THR A 155 2.03 5.66 -8.23
CA THR A 155 1.71 5.98 -6.82
C THR A 155 2.43 7.22 -6.30
N THR A 156 3.69 7.42 -6.66
CA THR A 156 4.54 8.54 -6.20
C THR A 156 4.38 9.82 -7.04
N THR A 157 3.65 9.73 -8.16
CA THR A 157 3.47 10.88 -9.05
C THR A 157 2.51 11.91 -8.45
N ARG A 158 2.51 13.13 -8.99
CA ARG A 158 1.52 14.15 -8.63
C ARG A 158 0.09 13.66 -8.89
N LEU A 159 -0.13 12.93 -9.98
CA LEU A 159 -1.42 12.32 -10.30
C LEU A 159 -1.83 11.32 -9.21
N GLY A 160 -0.97 10.35 -8.89
CA GLY A 160 -1.23 9.35 -7.86
C GLY A 160 -1.49 9.96 -6.48
N THR A 161 -0.71 10.98 -6.10
CA THR A 161 -0.91 11.73 -4.85
C THR A 161 -2.27 12.41 -4.83
N VAL A 162 -2.63 13.16 -5.87
CA VAL A 162 -3.92 13.89 -5.96
C VAL A 162 -5.09 12.92 -5.93
N THR A 163 -5.04 11.85 -6.73
CA THR A 163 -6.12 10.86 -6.82
C THR A 163 -6.31 10.12 -5.50
N THR A 164 -5.23 9.68 -4.86
CA THR A 164 -5.31 8.97 -3.56
C THR A 164 -5.80 9.90 -2.45
N SER A 165 -5.35 11.16 -2.45
CA SER A 165 -5.79 12.18 -1.48
C SER A 165 -7.27 12.54 -1.66
N ALA A 166 -7.75 12.64 -2.91
CA ALA A 166 -9.15 12.87 -3.21
C ALA A 166 -10.01 11.69 -2.74
N ALA A 167 -9.61 10.45 -3.05
CA ALA A 167 -10.30 9.24 -2.57
C ALA A 167 -10.39 9.18 -1.03
N MET A 168 -9.39 9.72 -0.32
CA MET A 168 -9.42 9.79 1.14
C MET A 168 -10.41 10.82 1.70
N ILE A 169 -10.59 11.94 1.00
CA ILE A 169 -11.62 12.92 1.34
C ILE A 169 -13.00 12.30 1.08
N ASP A 170 -13.16 11.60 -0.05
CA ASP A 170 -14.40 10.90 -0.41
C ASP A 170 -14.80 9.86 0.63
N ASP A 171 -13.84 9.12 1.20
CA ASP A 171 -14.08 8.13 2.27
C ASP A 171 -14.77 8.77 3.50
N VAL A 172 -14.33 9.95 3.92
CA VAL A 172 -14.95 10.69 5.05
C VAL A 172 -16.34 11.18 4.68
N VAL A 173 -16.52 11.69 3.46
CA VAL A 173 -17.83 12.18 2.99
C VAL A 173 -18.82 11.02 2.79
N SER A 174 -18.35 9.86 2.34
CA SER A 174 -19.18 8.67 2.15
C SER A 174 -19.80 8.18 3.45
N LEU A 175 -19.08 8.27 4.59
CA LEU A 175 -19.64 7.99 5.91
C LEU A 175 -20.82 8.90 6.23
N VAL A 176 -20.75 10.18 5.86
CA VAL A 176 -21.85 11.14 6.04
C VAL A 176 -23.05 10.72 5.21
N MET A 177 -22.82 10.40 3.94
CA MET A 177 -23.89 9.96 3.04
C MET A 177 -24.57 8.70 3.54
N VAL A 178 -23.81 7.71 4.02
CA VAL A 178 -24.35 6.48 4.62
C VAL A 178 -25.19 6.80 5.85
N GLN A 179 -24.73 7.70 6.73
CA GLN A 179 -25.55 8.11 7.88
C GLN A 179 -26.82 8.85 7.47
N ILE A 180 -26.76 9.73 6.46
CA ILE A 180 -27.95 10.41 5.92
C ILE A 180 -28.95 9.38 5.40
N ILE A 181 -28.50 8.42 4.59
CA ILE A 181 -29.35 7.35 4.05
C ILE A 181 -29.97 6.54 5.18
N SER A 182 -29.18 6.15 6.18
CA SER A 182 -29.69 5.37 7.32
C SER A 182 -30.70 6.16 8.17
N ASN A 183 -30.49 7.46 8.37
CA ASN A 183 -31.40 8.29 9.17
C ASN A 183 -32.70 8.61 8.42
N LEU A 184 -32.63 8.80 7.10
CA LEU A 184 -33.80 9.08 6.26
C LEU A 184 -34.57 7.81 5.86
N GLY A 185 -33.90 6.66 5.80
CA GLY A 185 -34.49 5.37 5.47
C GLY A 185 -35.11 4.62 6.66
N GLY A 186 -34.76 5.00 7.90
CA GLY A 186 -35.36 4.46 9.12
C GLY A 186 -36.77 5.02 9.39
N SER A 187 -37.60 4.26 10.12
CA SER A 187 -38.97 4.65 10.46
C SER A 187 -39.01 5.95 11.28
N ALA A 188 -39.30 7.08 10.62
CA ALA A 188 -39.91 8.33 11.10
C ALA A 188 -39.51 8.94 12.48
N ALA A 189 -38.44 8.47 13.12
CA ALA A 189 -37.93 9.01 14.37
C ALA A 189 -36.95 10.13 14.06
N SER A 190 -37.41 11.38 14.22
CA SER A 190 -36.66 12.65 14.29
C SER A 190 -35.27 12.65 13.63
N PHE A 191 -35.14 13.33 12.49
CA PHE A 191 -33.84 13.65 11.89
C PHE A 191 -32.93 14.30 12.94
N SER A 192 -31.91 13.56 13.38
CA SER A 192 -30.92 14.07 14.32
C SER A 192 -29.74 14.62 13.52
N ALA A 193 -29.63 15.94 13.40
CA ALA A 193 -28.45 16.55 12.75
C ALA A 193 -27.13 16.09 13.38
N VAL A 194 -27.17 15.67 14.65
CA VAL A 194 -26.03 15.13 15.39
C VAL A 194 -25.54 13.80 14.80
N THR A 195 -26.42 12.90 14.34
CA THR A 195 -26.01 11.60 13.77
C THR A 195 -25.34 11.74 12.41
N VAL A 196 -25.71 12.77 11.63
CA VAL A 196 -25.13 13.06 10.32
C VAL A 196 -23.78 13.75 10.43
N ILE A 197 -23.64 14.71 11.35
CA ILE A 197 -22.43 15.53 11.45
C ILE A 197 -21.32 14.87 12.30
N ARG A 198 -21.70 13.97 13.22
CA ARG A 198 -20.76 13.28 14.12
C ARG A 198 -19.63 12.55 13.37
N PRO A 199 -19.88 11.73 12.32
CA PRO A 199 -18.80 11.06 11.60
C PRO A 199 -17.77 12.02 11.00
N VAL A 200 -18.18 13.21 10.54
CA VAL A 200 -17.26 14.23 10.00
C VAL A 200 -16.34 14.73 11.09
N PHE A 201 -16.91 15.18 12.21
CA PHE A 201 -16.13 15.73 13.31
C PHE A 201 -15.25 14.68 13.98
N VAL A 202 -15.74 13.45 14.09
CA VAL A 202 -14.95 12.31 14.58
C VAL A 202 -13.79 12.01 13.63
N SER A 203 -14.03 11.93 12.32
CA SER A 203 -12.98 11.62 11.34
C SER A 203 -11.93 12.72 11.26
N LEU A 204 -12.37 13.98 11.20
CA LEU A 204 -11.48 15.14 11.17
C LEU A 204 -10.73 15.29 12.51
N GLY A 205 -11.44 15.14 13.62
CA GLY A 205 -10.86 15.18 14.97
C GLY A 205 -9.87 14.04 15.21
N PHE A 206 -10.15 12.84 14.69
CA PHE A 206 -9.22 11.72 14.73
C PHE A 206 -7.97 12.00 13.89
N ALA A 207 -8.12 12.47 12.66
CA ALA A 207 -6.99 12.81 11.80
C ALA A 207 -6.10 13.91 12.41
N VAL A 208 -6.71 15.03 12.83
CA VAL A 208 -5.99 16.13 13.46
C VAL A 208 -5.39 15.70 14.80
N GLY A 209 -6.15 15.01 15.63
CA GLY A 209 -5.70 14.51 16.93
C GLY A 209 -4.52 13.55 16.80
N LEU A 210 -4.57 12.63 15.83
CA LEU A 210 -3.49 11.69 15.55
C LEU A 210 -2.24 12.41 15.03
N LEU A 211 -2.39 13.39 14.12
CA LEU A 211 -1.27 14.20 13.64
C LEU A 211 -0.64 15.05 14.75
N LEU A 212 -1.46 15.66 15.62
CA LEU A 212 -0.98 16.43 16.78
C LEU A 212 -0.29 15.54 17.80
N LEU A 213 -0.85 14.38 18.11
CA LEU A 213 -0.23 13.38 18.99
C LEU A 213 1.13 12.95 18.43
N CYS A 214 1.21 12.70 17.13
CA CYS A 214 2.46 12.35 16.44
C CYS A 214 3.50 13.49 16.52
N ALA A 215 3.07 14.71 16.22
CA ALA A 215 3.95 15.88 16.19
C ALA A 215 4.43 16.30 17.59
N PHE A 216 3.58 16.21 18.61
CA PHE A 216 3.84 16.76 19.94
C PHE A 216 4.25 15.73 20.99
N CYS A 217 3.69 14.51 20.99
CA CYS A 217 4.12 13.45 21.90
C CYS A 217 5.17 12.55 21.28
N LEU A 218 4.93 12.06 20.06
CA LEU A 218 5.79 11.05 19.44
C LEU A 218 7.13 11.64 19.01
N ARG A 219 7.15 12.81 18.37
CA ARG A 219 8.41 13.47 17.96
C ARG A 219 9.45 13.66 19.08
N PRO A 220 9.14 14.23 20.27
CA PRO A 220 10.12 14.37 21.34
C PRO A 220 10.49 13.03 21.98
N VAL A 221 9.54 12.10 22.09
CA VAL A 221 9.82 10.74 22.58
C VAL A 221 10.80 10.05 21.64
N LEU A 222 10.59 10.15 20.33
CA LEU A 222 11.50 9.59 19.33
C LEU A 222 12.89 10.16 19.43
N LYS A 223 13.02 11.49 19.45
CA LYS A 223 14.32 12.14 19.59
C LYS A 223 15.02 11.65 20.85
N LYS A 224 14.31 11.57 21.97
CA LYS A 224 14.86 11.10 23.24
C LYS A 224 15.28 9.62 23.20
N VAL A 225 14.51 8.77 22.52
CA VAL A 225 14.78 7.33 22.33
C VAL A 225 15.96 7.11 21.39
N VAL A 226 16.06 7.88 20.30
CA VAL A 226 17.18 7.86 19.37
C VAL A 226 18.44 8.43 20.01
N ASP A 227 18.35 9.50 20.81
CA ASP A 227 19.50 10.04 21.56
C ASP A 227 20.01 9.07 22.63
N HIS A 228 19.14 8.18 23.13
CA HIS A 228 19.48 7.12 24.09
C HIS A 228 19.67 5.76 23.43
N LYS A 229 19.91 5.69 22.11
CA LYS A 229 20.06 4.42 21.37
C LYS A 229 21.11 3.49 21.99
N SER A 230 22.15 4.04 22.61
CA SER A 230 23.21 3.29 23.29
C SER A 230 22.75 2.50 24.52
N LYS A 231 21.53 2.76 25.01
CA LYS A 231 20.90 2.03 26.13
C LYS A 231 19.78 1.08 25.68
N LEU A 232 19.45 1.05 24.39
CA LEU A 232 18.42 0.14 23.88
C LEU A 232 19.03 -1.22 23.56
N PRO A 233 18.31 -2.33 23.83
CA PRO A 233 18.76 -3.66 23.43
C PRO A 233 18.98 -3.76 21.92
N ASP A 234 20.03 -4.46 21.48
CA ASP A 234 20.36 -4.65 20.06
C ASP A 234 19.18 -5.21 19.22
N TYR A 235 18.27 -5.95 19.86
CA TYR A 235 17.06 -6.47 19.23
C TYR A 235 16.13 -5.38 18.68
N VAL A 236 16.14 -4.17 19.25
CA VAL A 236 15.31 -3.02 18.81
C VAL A 236 15.71 -2.52 17.41
N GLY A 237 16.96 -2.76 16.98
CA GLY A 237 17.43 -2.44 15.64
C GLY A 237 17.10 -3.51 14.59
N THR A 238 16.53 -4.64 15.00
CA THR A 238 16.29 -5.79 14.12
C THR A 238 15.03 -5.57 13.28
N ALA A 239 15.07 -6.02 12.02
CA ALA A 239 13.93 -5.91 11.10
C ALA A 239 12.64 -6.59 11.62
N GLN A 240 12.76 -7.61 12.46
CA GLN A 240 11.62 -8.30 13.11
C GLN A 240 10.90 -7.42 14.13
N PHE A 241 11.66 -6.65 14.93
CA PHE A 241 11.07 -5.71 15.88
C PHE A 241 10.34 -4.58 15.15
N ALA A 242 10.95 -4.08 14.08
CA ALA A 242 10.34 -3.01 13.29
C ALA A 242 9.05 -3.48 12.56
N PHE A 243 9.02 -4.73 12.08
CA PHE A 243 7.78 -5.36 11.61
C PHE A 243 6.70 -5.42 12.69
N LEU A 244 7.03 -5.89 13.89
CA LEU A 244 6.08 -5.97 14.99
C LEU A 244 5.56 -4.57 15.37
N ALA A 245 6.45 -3.58 15.41
CA ALA A 245 6.08 -2.19 15.67
C ALA A 245 5.09 -1.66 14.61
N HIS A 246 5.32 -1.95 13.33
CA HIS A 246 4.47 -1.48 12.24
C HIS A 246 3.08 -2.13 12.29
N ILE A 247 3.01 -3.45 12.57
CA ILE A 247 1.74 -4.13 12.84
C ILE A 247 1.01 -3.49 14.01
N CYS A 248 1.71 -3.27 15.13
CA CYS A 248 1.09 -2.71 16.34
C CYS A 248 0.54 -1.30 16.09
N VAL A 249 1.28 -0.46 15.35
CA VAL A 249 0.82 0.88 14.96
C VAL A 249 -0.39 0.80 14.04
N LEU A 250 -0.34 -0.04 13.00
CA LEU A 250 -1.45 -0.21 12.07
C LEU A 250 -2.72 -0.69 12.78
N VAL A 251 -2.64 -1.79 13.53
CA VAL A 251 -3.78 -2.36 14.25
C VAL A 251 -4.28 -1.40 15.32
N GLY A 252 -3.38 -0.74 16.06
CA GLY A 252 -3.74 0.24 17.09
C GLY A 252 -4.50 1.45 16.52
N ILE A 253 -4.02 2.01 15.40
CA ILE A 253 -4.67 3.15 14.73
C ILE A 253 -6.02 2.72 14.14
N VAL A 254 -6.09 1.58 13.43
CA VAL A 254 -7.33 1.07 12.84
C VAL A 254 -8.37 0.73 13.91
N ALA A 255 -7.97 0.08 15.01
CA ALA A 255 -8.85 -0.20 16.13
C ALA A 255 -9.33 1.09 16.81
N GLY A 256 -8.42 2.02 17.12
CA GLY A 256 -8.78 3.31 17.73
C GLY A 256 -9.74 4.12 16.86
N ALA A 257 -9.52 4.12 15.55
CA ALA A 257 -10.36 4.78 14.56
C ALA A 257 -11.76 4.17 14.47
N THR A 258 -11.86 2.84 14.39
CA THR A 258 -13.14 2.14 14.31
C THR A 258 -13.97 2.32 15.58
N TYR A 259 -13.36 2.26 16.77
CA TYR A 259 -14.05 2.58 18.03
C TYR A 259 -14.44 4.05 18.16
N ALA A 260 -13.65 4.97 17.59
CA ALA A 260 -14.03 6.39 17.54
C ALA A 260 -15.25 6.64 16.63
N GLY A 261 -15.42 5.81 15.59
CA GLY A 261 -16.50 5.91 14.61
C GLY A 261 -16.09 6.54 13.27
N THR A 262 -14.84 6.38 12.87
CA THR A 262 -14.33 6.78 11.53
C THR A 262 -14.05 5.55 10.65
N SER A 263 -13.62 5.76 9.40
CA SER A 263 -13.29 4.70 8.43
C SER A 263 -11.99 4.00 8.83
N SER A 264 -12.03 2.66 8.88
CA SER A 264 -10.86 1.79 9.05
C SER A 264 -9.86 1.96 7.90
N LEU A 265 -10.34 2.19 6.67
CA LEU A 265 -9.50 2.36 5.49
C LEU A 265 -8.76 3.70 5.54
N PHE A 266 -9.47 4.77 5.91
CA PHE A 266 -8.87 6.08 6.18
C PHE A 266 -7.80 5.98 7.29
N ALA A 267 -8.08 5.25 8.36
CA ALA A 267 -7.13 5.03 9.45
C ALA A 267 -5.89 4.24 9.03
N ALA A 268 -6.07 3.20 8.20
CA ALA A 268 -4.97 2.41 7.66
C ALA A 268 -4.03 3.27 6.80
N TYR A 269 -4.59 4.16 5.97
CA TYR A 269 -3.82 5.11 5.19
C TYR A 269 -3.02 6.08 6.09
N LEU A 270 -3.67 6.68 7.10
CA LEU A 270 -2.99 7.57 8.06
C LEU A 270 -1.87 6.84 8.80
N ALA A 271 -2.08 5.57 9.18
CA ALA A 271 -1.05 4.76 9.81
C ALA A 271 0.20 4.62 8.91
N GLY A 272 0.00 4.36 7.61
CA GLY A 272 1.11 4.30 6.65
C GLY A 272 1.85 5.63 6.52
N VAL A 273 1.11 6.73 6.40
CA VAL A 273 1.68 8.07 6.32
C VAL A 273 2.51 8.43 7.56
N ILE A 274 2.03 8.06 8.75
CA ILE A 274 2.74 8.32 10.03
C ILE A 274 4.02 7.50 10.12
N VAL A 275 3.99 6.24 9.70
CA VAL A 275 5.17 5.39 9.68
C VAL A 275 6.20 5.92 8.69
N SER A 276 5.79 6.32 7.48
CA SER A 276 6.67 6.95 6.49
C SER A 276 7.31 8.24 7.02
N TRP A 277 6.54 9.06 7.73
CA TRP A 277 7.06 10.26 8.39
C TRP A 277 8.07 9.93 9.51
N PHE A 278 7.82 8.87 10.29
CA PHE A 278 8.71 8.40 11.34
C PHE A 278 10.05 7.94 10.77
N ASP A 279 10.02 7.17 9.67
CA ASP A 279 11.23 6.72 8.97
C ASP A 279 12.11 7.88 8.51
N GLY A 280 11.48 8.95 8.00
CA GLY A 280 12.16 10.18 7.63
C GLY A 280 12.89 10.85 8.80
N LEU A 281 12.28 10.87 9.99
CA LEU A 281 12.91 11.44 11.20
C LEU A 281 14.08 10.61 11.72
N VAL A 282 13.97 9.28 11.67
CA VAL A 282 15.05 8.37 12.08
C VAL A 282 16.23 8.49 11.12
N THR A 283 15.98 8.67 9.83
CA THR A 283 17.03 8.85 8.82
C THR A 283 17.77 10.18 9.00
N GLN A 284 17.06 11.28 9.27
CA GLN A 284 17.67 12.60 9.50
C GLN A 284 18.45 12.73 10.81
N SER A 285 18.22 11.85 11.79
CA SER A 285 18.91 11.90 13.10
C SER A 285 20.20 11.09 13.14
N LYS A 286 20.51 10.31 12.09
CA LYS A 286 21.84 9.73 11.91
C LYS A 286 22.81 10.84 11.46
N PRO A 287 23.95 11.05 12.14
CA PRO A 287 24.96 11.96 11.63
C PRO A 287 25.48 11.42 10.29
N SER A 288 25.35 12.20 9.23
CA SER A 288 25.93 11.90 7.92
C SER A 288 27.45 11.74 8.07
N VAL A 289 27.95 10.52 7.92
CA VAL A 289 29.36 10.27 7.66
C VAL A 289 29.51 10.22 6.13
N VAL A 290 30.44 11.03 5.60
CA VAL A 290 30.91 11.16 4.20
C VAL A 290 30.08 12.13 3.33
N ALA A 291 30.60 13.15 2.63
CA ALA A 291 31.99 13.51 2.27
C ALA A 291 32.17 15.04 2.22
N SER A 292 33.16 15.56 2.94
CA SER A 292 33.91 16.75 2.57
C SER A 292 35.26 16.29 2.01
N GLN A 293 35.37 16.21 0.68
CA GLN A 293 36.69 16.23 0.03
C GLN A 293 37.16 17.69 0.00
N PRO A 294 38.40 18.00 0.43
CA PRO A 294 38.96 19.31 0.20
C PRO A 294 39.38 19.40 -1.27
N GLU A 295 38.76 20.30 -2.04
CA GLU A 295 39.28 20.70 -3.34
C GLU A 295 40.61 21.43 -3.14
N THR A 296 41.72 20.70 -3.30
CA THR A 296 43.04 21.31 -3.50
C THR A 296 43.09 21.95 -4.88
N PHE A 297 42.99 23.28 -4.87
CA PHE A 297 43.21 24.19 -5.97
C PHE A 297 44.65 24.03 -6.51
N HIS A 298 44.83 23.46 -7.70
CA HIS A 298 46.08 23.52 -8.44
C HIS A 298 45.90 24.35 -9.72
N LEU A 299 46.50 25.55 -9.69
CA LEU A 299 46.67 26.47 -10.80
C LEU A 299 48.03 26.19 -11.47
N ALA A 300 48.04 25.72 -12.72
CA ALA A 300 49.18 25.84 -13.65
C ALA A 300 48.75 25.45 -15.08
N THR A 301 48.39 26.43 -15.92
CA THR A 301 49.12 26.92 -17.13
C THR A 301 49.16 26.02 -18.38
N ALA A 302 48.42 26.48 -19.40
CA ALA A 302 48.73 26.58 -20.84
C ALA A 302 49.20 25.36 -21.68
N SER A 303 48.38 25.07 -22.71
CA SER A 303 48.60 24.35 -23.99
C SER A 303 49.82 24.87 -24.81
N PRO A 304 50.27 24.28 -25.96
CA PRO A 304 49.46 23.54 -26.95
C PRO A 304 50.10 22.40 -27.82
N LEU A 305 49.18 21.61 -28.43
CA LEU A 305 49.16 21.02 -29.79
C LEU A 305 50.34 20.17 -30.33
N GLU A 306 50.03 18.90 -30.69
CA GLU A 306 50.39 18.16 -31.94
C GLU A 306 49.75 16.73 -31.88
N GLN A 307 48.64 16.43 -32.58
CA GLN A 307 48.56 15.70 -33.87
C GLN A 307 49.81 14.83 -34.18
N THR A 308 49.76 13.51 -34.40
CA THR A 308 49.12 12.82 -35.55
C THR A 308 49.26 11.28 -35.41
N CYS A 309 48.32 10.55 -36.00
CA CYS A 309 48.20 9.08 -36.14
C CYS A 309 49.34 8.37 -36.88
N SER A 310 49.54 7.06 -36.65
CA SER A 310 49.61 6.02 -37.72
C SER A 310 49.87 4.57 -37.25
N HIS A 311 49.08 3.64 -37.83
CA HIS A 311 49.32 2.24 -38.27
C HIS A 311 49.99 1.19 -37.36
N GLN A 312 49.31 0.08 -36.98
CA GLN A 312 49.06 -1.18 -37.74
C GLN A 312 50.33 -1.97 -38.14
N ASP A 313 50.57 -3.13 -37.52
CA ASP A 313 50.55 -4.43 -38.23
C ASP A 313 50.69 -5.66 -37.30
N ALA A 314 50.38 -6.82 -37.87
CA ALA A 314 49.89 -8.02 -37.21
C ALA A 314 50.91 -9.17 -37.01
N THR A 315 50.50 -10.11 -36.14
CA THR A 315 50.71 -11.58 -36.16
C THR A 315 52.01 -12.27 -35.72
N ARG A 316 51.81 -13.13 -34.69
CA ARG A 316 52.16 -14.56 -34.52
C ARG A 316 53.45 -15.01 -33.81
N ASP A 317 53.17 -15.75 -32.72
CA ASP A 317 53.75 -17.03 -32.24
C ASP A 317 55.22 -17.13 -31.82
N ALA A 318 55.46 -17.35 -30.51
CA ALA A 318 55.98 -18.63 -29.96
C ALA A 318 56.71 -18.50 -28.59
N VAL A 319 56.18 -19.24 -27.59
CA VAL A 319 56.90 -20.25 -26.78
C VAL A 319 57.81 -19.84 -25.58
N ASN A 320 57.35 -20.31 -24.41
CA ASN A 320 58.02 -20.94 -23.24
C ASN A 320 58.79 -20.18 -22.14
N GLN A 321 58.33 -20.50 -20.91
CA GLN A 321 59.06 -20.92 -19.69
C GLN A 321 59.92 -19.89 -18.96
N LEU A 322 60.15 -19.92 -17.64
CA LEU A 322 59.61 -20.58 -16.44
C LEU A 322 60.57 -20.05 -15.35
N SER A 323 60.11 -19.40 -14.28
CA SER A 323 60.93 -19.23 -13.05
C SER A 323 60.06 -18.83 -11.87
N GLN A 324 60.18 -19.62 -10.80
CA GLN A 324 59.60 -19.43 -9.47
C GLN A 324 60.47 -18.46 -8.65
N THR A 325 59.84 -17.57 -7.88
CA THR A 325 60.42 -16.99 -6.65
C THR A 325 59.34 -16.45 -5.71
N THR A 326 59.33 -17.01 -4.49
CA THR A 326 59.09 -16.46 -3.14
C THR A 326 58.30 -15.15 -2.92
N GLU A 327 57.32 -15.23 -1.99
CA GLU A 327 56.49 -14.20 -1.29
C GLU A 327 57.23 -12.92 -0.80
N PRO A 328 56.57 -11.75 -0.57
CA PRO A 328 55.30 -11.59 0.17
C PRO A 328 54.27 -10.52 -0.31
N SER A 329 53.05 -10.61 0.26
CA SER A 329 52.02 -9.56 0.47
C SER A 329 51.66 -8.57 -0.65
N GLY A 330 50.41 -8.65 -1.14
CA GLY A 330 49.75 -7.54 -1.83
C GLY A 330 48.56 -7.90 -2.75
N THR A 331 47.35 -7.77 -2.20
CA THR A 331 46.18 -7.12 -2.83
C THR A 331 45.48 -7.72 -4.08
N GLN A 332 44.17 -7.90 -3.91
CA GLN A 332 43.04 -7.85 -4.87
C GLN A 332 42.60 -9.11 -5.65
N ALA A 333 41.49 -9.70 -5.19
CA ALA A 333 40.41 -10.21 -6.05
C ALA A 333 39.06 -10.10 -5.31
N THR A 334 38.34 -9.04 -5.69
CA THR A 334 36.89 -8.82 -5.75
C THR A 334 35.98 -9.80 -4.99
N GLN A 335 35.60 -9.41 -3.76
CA GLN A 335 34.41 -9.94 -3.09
C GLN A 335 33.15 -9.36 -3.75
N GLU A 336 32.22 -10.25 -4.12
CA GLU A 336 30.84 -9.92 -4.42
C GLU A 336 30.25 -9.14 -3.24
N ASN A 337 29.85 -7.89 -3.49
CA ASN A 337 29.16 -7.05 -2.51
C ASN A 337 27.74 -7.60 -2.29
N ASP A 338 27.61 -8.48 -1.30
CA ASP A 338 26.39 -8.69 -0.55
C ASP A 338 26.03 -7.36 0.17
N PRO A 339 24.87 -6.73 -0.08
CA PRO A 339 24.48 -5.54 0.66
C PRO A 339 23.86 -5.99 2.00
N SER A 340 24.69 -6.45 2.92
CA SER A 340 24.30 -6.62 4.31
C SER A 340 25.10 -5.69 5.23
N HIS A 341 24.34 -4.95 6.06
CA HIS A 341 24.74 -4.11 7.20
C HIS A 341 25.17 -2.65 6.98
N ASP A 342 24.19 -1.73 6.76
CA ASP A 342 24.19 -0.42 7.48
C ASP A 342 22.84 0.38 7.48
N GLY A 343 21.74 -0.20 7.00
CA GLY A 343 20.44 0.50 6.91
C GLY A 343 19.59 0.32 8.16
N THR A 344 19.13 1.40 8.77
CA THR A 344 17.97 1.33 9.68
C THR A 344 16.78 0.78 8.89
N PRO A 345 16.03 -0.20 9.43
CA PRO A 345 14.91 -0.78 8.70
C PRO A 345 13.81 0.27 8.54
N THR A 346 13.63 0.79 7.33
CA THR A 346 12.52 1.69 6.97
C THR A 346 11.23 0.89 6.82
N GLY A 347 10.08 1.53 6.94
CA GLY A 347 8.76 0.94 6.72
C GLY A 347 8.54 0.37 5.34
N GLU A 348 9.10 1.02 4.32
CA GLU A 348 9.12 0.45 2.97
C GLU A 348 9.94 -0.85 2.90
N PHE A 349 11.08 -0.93 3.58
CA PHE A 349 11.90 -2.15 3.65
C PHE A 349 11.18 -3.27 4.42
N ILE A 350 10.58 -2.95 5.57
CA ILE A 350 9.82 -3.90 6.38
C ILE A 350 8.60 -4.41 5.61
N TYR A 351 7.93 -3.53 4.88
CA TYR A 351 6.82 -3.91 4.01
C TYR A 351 7.27 -4.84 2.91
N ASN A 352 8.30 -4.47 2.15
CA ASN A 352 8.83 -5.34 1.11
C ASN A 352 9.35 -6.69 1.64
N LYS A 353 9.83 -6.76 2.89
CA LYS A 353 10.39 -7.98 3.47
C LYS A 353 9.36 -8.89 4.13
N TYR A 354 8.39 -8.35 4.84
CA TYR A 354 7.49 -9.14 5.71
C TYR A 354 6.01 -9.02 5.40
N TYR A 355 5.55 -7.93 4.78
CA TYR A 355 4.16 -7.80 4.34
C TYR A 355 4.00 -8.30 2.91
N LYS A 356 4.89 -7.85 2.02
CA LYS A 356 4.86 -8.19 0.61
C LYS A 356 5.06 -9.68 0.36
N GLU A 357 5.82 -10.40 1.18
CA GLU A 357 6.05 -11.83 1.03
C GLU A 357 4.77 -12.66 1.34
N PRO A 358 4.13 -12.55 2.51
CA PRO A 358 2.80 -13.13 2.76
C PRO A 358 1.71 -12.60 1.82
N THR A 359 1.72 -11.30 1.49
CA THR A 359 0.80 -10.74 0.50
C THR A 359 1.04 -11.36 -0.86
N ASN A 360 2.29 -11.57 -1.31
CA ASN A 360 2.63 -12.15 -2.62
C ASN A 360 2.57 -13.69 -2.66
N ARG A 361 2.68 -14.38 -1.53
CA ARG A 361 2.71 -15.85 -1.44
C ARG A 361 1.41 -16.47 -0.94
N ILE A 362 0.63 -15.73 -0.17
CA ILE A 362 -0.64 -16.22 0.40
C ILE A 362 -1.78 -15.45 -0.27
N LEU A 363 -1.84 -14.12 -0.15
CA LEU A 363 -3.01 -13.36 -0.60
C LEU A 363 -3.07 -13.17 -2.12
N LEU A 364 -1.95 -12.90 -2.79
CA LEU A 364 -1.89 -12.81 -4.24
C LEU A 364 -2.10 -14.19 -4.87
N PRO A 365 -1.46 -15.31 -4.52
CA PRO A 365 -1.71 -16.55 -5.24
C PRO A 365 -3.14 -17.10 -5.03
N LEU A 366 -3.78 -16.75 -3.91
CA LEU A 366 -5.21 -16.98 -3.69
C LEU A 366 -6.12 -16.15 -4.62
N PHE A 367 -5.68 -14.98 -5.06
CA PHE A 367 -6.51 -14.05 -5.86
C PHE A 367 -5.87 -13.61 -7.19
N PHE A 368 -4.64 -13.10 -7.18
CA PHE A 368 -3.78 -12.61 -8.26
C PHE A 368 -2.43 -13.39 -8.41
N VAL A 369 -2.33 -14.36 -9.32
CA VAL A 369 -1.01 -14.81 -9.80
C VAL A 369 -0.39 -13.68 -10.62
N SER A 370 0.65 -13.04 -10.08
CA SER A 370 1.67 -12.36 -10.88
C SER A 370 2.69 -13.42 -11.30
N PRO A 371 3.01 -13.56 -12.61
CA PRO A 371 4.15 -14.37 -12.99
C PRO A 371 5.38 -13.76 -12.33
N LEU A 372 6.19 -14.60 -11.69
CA LEU A 372 7.53 -14.28 -11.23
C LEU A 372 8.18 -13.30 -12.21
N SER A 373 8.42 -12.06 -11.78
CA SER A 373 9.35 -11.20 -12.49
C SER A 373 10.66 -11.97 -12.52
N PRO A 374 11.20 -12.34 -13.70
CA PRO A 374 12.50 -12.95 -13.75
C PRO A 374 13.46 -11.90 -13.20
N SER A 375 14.16 -12.28 -12.13
CA SER A 375 15.35 -11.59 -11.66
C SER A 375 16.25 -11.37 -12.87
N THR A 376 16.19 -10.18 -13.48
CA THR A 376 17.05 -9.83 -14.60
C THR A 376 18.36 -9.33 -13.98
N GLY A 377 19.07 -10.27 -13.34
CA GLY A 377 20.50 -10.28 -13.40
C GLY A 377 20.87 -10.71 -14.82
N ARG A 378 21.12 -9.73 -15.68
CA ARG A 378 21.87 -9.94 -16.92
C ARG A 378 23.03 -8.97 -16.90
N ASN A 379 24.12 -9.44 -16.30
CA ASN A 379 25.44 -9.05 -16.72
C ASN A 379 25.59 -9.48 -18.19
N ASN A 380 25.87 -8.51 -19.05
CA ASN A 380 26.75 -8.62 -20.20
C ASN A 380 27.15 -7.21 -20.64
#